data_AF-C6HSK0-F1
#
_entry.id   AF-C6HSK0-F1
#
_cell.length_a   1.000
_cell.length_b   1.000
_cell.length_c   1.000
_cell.angle_alpha   90.00
_cell.angle_beta   90.00
_cell.angle_gamma   90.00
#
_symmetry.space_group_name_H-M   'P 1'
#
loop_
_entity.id
_entity.type
_entity.pdbx_description
1 polymer ?
#
loop_
_entity_poly.entity_id
_entity_poly.type
_entity_poly.pdbx_seq_one_letter_code
_entity_poly.pdbx_strand_id
1 'polypeptide(L)'
;MELSHTDIALVKLHDEVKFENETFESPLSGATPTRLKEFVPANNTQIGSEIYMNNPYLGYSEGTCGPHVRMRVPNDDPNEPELQWIKARWLYLGQGFIDHLEDGICGSAIWNGDGDVIGFFRYAPRSGHFLDWCCAVAADNVIDRGFKIAE
;
A
#
# COMPACT_ATOMS: atom_id res chain seq x y z
N MET A 1 3.37 -5.02 16.48
CA MET A 1 2.04 -5.58 16.74
C MET A 1 1.43 -5.95 15.41
N GLU A 2 1.18 -7.22 15.15
CA GLU A 2 0.46 -7.66 13.96
C GLU A 2 -1.03 -7.29 14.12
N LEU A 3 -1.65 -6.84 13.03
CA LEU A 3 -3.09 -6.59 12.98
C LEU A 3 -3.76 -7.85 12.45
N SER A 4 -4.36 -8.61 13.36
CA SER A 4 -4.83 -9.96 13.12
C SER A 4 -5.56 -10.10 11.80
N HIS A 5 -5.02 -11.02 10.98
CA HIS A 5 -5.53 -11.46 9.69
C HIS A 5 -5.42 -10.44 8.55
N THR A 6 -4.65 -9.35 8.71
CA THR A 6 -4.58 -8.27 7.70
C THR A 6 -3.29 -8.13 6.91
N ASP A 7 -2.31 -9.02 7.13
CA ASP A 7 -0.99 -8.92 6.49
C ASP A 7 -0.34 -7.54 6.72
N ILE A 8 -0.71 -6.89 7.85
CA ILE A 8 -0.21 -5.60 8.30
C ILE A 8 0.39 -5.79 9.69
N ALA A 9 1.60 -5.26 9.86
CA ALA A 9 2.23 -5.11 11.15
C ALA A 9 2.47 -3.63 11.46
N LEU A 10 2.15 -3.23 12.69
CA LEU A 10 2.46 -1.93 13.23
C LEU A 10 3.77 -2.00 14.02
N VAL A 11 4.65 -1.05 13.79
CA VAL A 11 5.92 -0.92 14.50
C VAL A 11 5.84 0.29 15.41
N LYS A 12 6.19 0.11 16.69
CA LYS A 12 6.36 1.24 17.62
C LYS A 12 7.78 1.77 17.42
N LEU A 13 7.90 3.06 17.11
CA LEU A 13 9.18 3.74 17.09
C LEU A 13 9.73 3.88 18.51
N HIS A 14 11.06 3.92 18.62
CA HIS A 14 11.71 4.30 19.86
C HIS A 14 11.37 5.75 20.23
N ASP A 15 11.33 6.06 21.52
CA ASP A 15 10.83 7.35 22.01
C ASP A 15 11.73 8.53 21.55
N GLU A 16 12.99 8.26 21.22
CA GLU A 16 13.96 9.23 20.67
C GLU A 16 13.87 9.42 19.14
N VAL A 17 13.10 8.58 18.43
CA VAL A 17 12.95 8.68 16.97
C VAL A 17 11.78 9.59 16.65
N LYS A 18 12.06 10.70 15.98
CA LYS A 18 11.03 11.58 15.45
C LYS A 18 10.50 11.01 14.13
N PHE A 19 9.20 10.74 14.08
CA PHE A 19 8.52 10.40 12.84
C PHE A 19 8.32 11.65 12.00
N GLU A 20 8.69 11.60 10.73
CA GLU A 20 8.33 12.58 9.73
C GLU A 20 7.40 11.90 8.74
N ASN A 21 6.18 12.40 8.65
CA ASN A 21 5.11 11.81 7.85
C ASN A 21 5.17 12.29 6.39
N GLU A 22 6.35 12.23 5.81
CA GLU A 22 6.67 12.76 4.48
C GLU A 22 7.43 11.70 3.68
N THR A 23 7.09 11.57 2.40
CA THR A 23 7.75 10.59 1.52
C THR A 23 9.19 10.98 1.21
N PHE A 24 9.99 10.03 0.72
CA PHE A 24 11.35 10.31 0.29
C PHE A 24 11.44 11.40 -0.80
N GLU A 25 12.55 12.11 -0.85
CA GLU A 25 12.90 12.96 -1.99
C GLU A 25 13.09 12.10 -3.25
N SER A 26 12.63 12.61 -4.39
CA SER A 26 12.83 11.99 -5.69
C SER A 26 13.62 12.94 -6.59
N PRO A 27 14.60 12.43 -7.38
CA PRO A 27 15.31 13.25 -8.36
C PRO A 27 14.44 13.61 -9.58
N LEU A 28 13.24 13.04 -9.70
CA LEU A 28 12.31 13.32 -10.79
C LEU A 28 11.74 14.74 -10.65
N SER A 29 11.82 15.52 -11.73
CA SER A 29 11.29 16.88 -11.76
C SER A 29 9.78 16.87 -11.51
N GLY A 30 9.34 17.59 -10.48
CA GLY A 30 7.93 17.66 -10.07
C GLY A 30 7.52 16.65 -8.98
N ALA A 31 8.35 15.65 -8.67
CA ALA A 31 8.09 14.68 -7.61
C ALA A 31 8.64 15.17 -6.26
N THR A 32 8.00 16.19 -5.69
CA THR A 32 8.35 16.70 -4.35
C THR A 32 7.89 15.72 -3.26
N PRO A 33 8.58 15.66 -2.11
CA PRO A 33 8.10 14.94 -0.94
C PRO A 33 6.63 15.26 -0.64
N THR A 34 5.82 14.22 -0.52
CA THR A 34 4.39 14.35 -0.23
C THR A 34 4.16 14.04 1.24
N ARG A 35 3.49 14.96 1.95
CA ARG A 35 3.01 14.70 3.31
C ARG A 35 1.75 13.85 3.24
N LEU A 36 1.78 12.67 3.83
CA LEU A 36 0.63 11.77 3.86
C LEU A 36 -0.39 12.29 4.88
N LYS A 37 -1.67 12.43 4.51
CA LYS A 37 -2.64 13.17 5.34
C LYS A 37 -3.49 12.27 6.20
N GLU A 38 -4.22 11.36 5.56
CA GLU A 38 -5.14 10.46 6.25
C GLU A 38 -5.26 9.11 5.52
N PHE A 39 -5.91 8.15 6.18
CA PHE A 39 -6.34 6.91 5.54
C PHE A 39 -7.73 7.10 4.97
N VAL A 40 -7.92 6.82 3.69
CA VAL A 40 -9.25 6.88 3.05
C VAL A 40 -9.79 5.47 2.77
N PRO A 41 -11.10 5.24 3.00
CA PRO A 41 -11.74 4.00 2.60
C PRO A 41 -11.61 3.76 1.09
N ALA A 42 -11.46 2.50 0.69
CA ALA A 42 -11.29 2.12 -0.72
C ALA A 42 -12.41 2.68 -1.61
N ASN A 43 -13.65 2.71 -1.11
CA ASN A 43 -14.82 3.23 -1.84
C ASN A 43 -14.77 4.74 -2.13
N ASN A 44 -13.84 5.49 -1.51
CA ASN A 44 -13.64 6.91 -1.79
C ASN A 44 -12.64 7.15 -2.93
N THR A 45 -11.98 6.10 -3.43
CA THR A 45 -11.10 6.18 -4.61
C THR A 45 -11.81 5.57 -5.82
N GLN A 46 -11.86 6.29 -6.93
CA GLN A 46 -12.45 5.79 -8.16
C GLN A 46 -11.45 4.91 -8.92
N ILE A 47 -11.94 3.84 -9.57
CA ILE A 47 -11.14 3.09 -10.55
C ILE A 47 -10.76 4.04 -11.69
N GLY A 48 -9.48 4.05 -12.07
CA GLY A 48 -8.94 4.97 -13.07
C GLY A 48 -8.32 6.24 -12.47
N SER A 49 -8.48 6.52 -11.17
CA SER A 49 -7.81 7.64 -10.52
C SER A 49 -6.29 7.45 -10.48
N GLU A 50 -5.56 8.57 -10.50
CA GLU A 50 -4.11 8.57 -10.33
C GLU A 50 -3.72 8.15 -8.91
N ILE A 51 -2.65 7.37 -8.82
CA ILE A 51 -2.07 6.91 -7.57
C ILE A 51 -0.55 7.01 -7.62
N TYR A 52 0.05 7.09 -6.45
CA TYR A 52 1.48 7.30 -6.29
C TYR A 52 2.03 6.37 -5.23
N MET A 53 3.30 6.02 -5.37
CA MET A 53 4.07 5.25 -4.40
C MET A 53 5.51 5.73 -4.42
N ASN A 54 6.18 5.76 -3.27
CA ASN A 54 7.60 6.06 -3.18
C ASN A 54 8.22 5.19 -2.11
N ASN A 55 9.33 4.55 -2.43
CA ASN A 55 10.04 3.64 -1.54
C ASN A 55 11.55 3.73 -1.82
N PRO A 56 12.42 3.35 -0.87
CA PRO A 56 13.86 3.58 -1.00
C PRO A 56 14.54 2.71 -2.07
N TYR A 57 13.87 1.70 -2.62
CA TYR A 57 14.44 0.77 -3.59
C TYR A 57 14.11 1.17 -5.04
N LEU A 58 12.85 1.46 -5.32
CA LEU A 58 12.37 1.83 -6.66
C LEU A 58 12.22 3.34 -6.86
N GLY A 59 12.23 4.11 -5.77
CA GLY A 59 11.92 5.54 -5.81
C GLY A 59 10.44 5.79 -6.12
N TYR A 60 10.20 6.95 -6.72
CA TYR A 60 8.87 7.46 -7.00
C TYR A 60 8.23 6.78 -8.22
N SER A 61 6.99 6.32 -8.05
CA SER A 61 6.19 5.61 -9.04
C SER A 61 4.81 6.25 -9.14
N GLU A 62 4.31 6.35 -10.36
CA GLU A 62 2.96 6.79 -10.68
C GLU A 62 2.17 5.62 -11.27
N GLY A 63 0.85 5.65 -11.12
CA GLY A 63 0.01 4.67 -11.76
C GLY A 63 -1.46 4.97 -11.65
N THR A 64 -2.26 3.92 -11.86
CA THR A 64 -3.71 4.00 -11.96
C THR A 64 -4.37 3.04 -11.00
N CYS A 65 -5.33 3.58 -10.27
CA CYS A 65 -6.20 2.87 -9.38
C CYS A 65 -7.01 1.79 -10.12
N GLY A 66 -6.93 0.55 -9.64
CA GLY A 66 -7.67 -0.60 -10.17
C GLY A 66 -8.87 -1.02 -9.32
N PRO A 67 -9.44 -2.20 -9.64
CA PRO A 67 -10.63 -2.72 -8.96
C PRO A 67 -10.36 -3.09 -7.49
N HIS A 68 -11.39 -2.87 -6.67
CA HIS A 68 -11.46 -3.40 -5.31
C HIS A 68 -11.69 -4.91 -5.33
N VAL A 69 -11.00 -5.62 -4.44
CA VAL A 69 -11.08 -7.08 -4.32
C VAL A 69 -11.09 -7.49 -2.86
N ARG A 70 -11.47 -8.75 -2.63
CA ARG A 70 -11.28 -9.40 -1.34
C ARG A 70 -10.16 -10.42 -1.40
N MET A 71 -9.25 -10.18 -0.47
CA MET A 71 -8.07 -10.89 -0.06
C MET A 71 -8.21 -12.10 0.84
N ARG A 72 -7.73 -13.30 0.51
CA ARG A 72 -7.39 -14.25 1.58
C ARG A 72 -5.90 -14.09 1.91
N VAL A 73 -5.59 -13.79 3.16
CA VAL A 73 -4.21 -13.91 3.67
C VAL A 73 -3.99 -15.40 3.97
N PRO A 74 -2.99 -16.06 3.36
CA PRO A 74 -2.62 -17.41 3.75
C PRO A 74 -2.29 -17.44 5.25
N ASN A 75 -2.83 -18.41 5.98
CA ASN A 75 -2.43 -18.69 7.35
C ASN A 75 -1.71 -20.04 7.38
N ASP A 76 -0.60 -20.09 8.11
CA ASP A 76 0.22 -21.28 8.32
C ASP A 76 -0.25 -22.10 9.54
N ASP A 77 -1.20 -21.60 10.36
CA ASP A 77 -1.82 -22.33 11.47
C ASP A 77 -2.99 -23.21 10.98
N PRO A 78 -2.85 -24.55 11.02
CA PRO A 78 -3.89 -25.47 10.58
C PRO A 78 -5.12 -25.52 11.51
N ASN A 79 -5.07 -24.91 12.70
CA ASN A 79 -6.14 -24.97 13.69
C ASN A 79 -7.00 -23.70 13.75
N GLU A 80 -6.68 -22.67 12.96
CA GLU A 80 -7.42 -21.41 13.03
C GLU A 80 -8.77 -21.52 12.28
N PRO A 81 -9.94 -21.31 12.94
CA PRO A 81 -11.21 -21.77 12.39
C PRO A 81 -11.88 -20.87 11.34
N GLU A 82 -11.33 -19.71 10.99
CA GLU A 82 -12.05 -18.76 10.12
C GLU A 82 -11.24 -18.24 8.93
N LEU A 83 -11.83 -18.43 7.74
CA LEU A 83 -11.41 -17.75 6.52
C LEU A 83 -11.76 -16.26 6.63
N GLN A 84 -10.79 -15.45 7.05
CA GLN A 84 -10.94 -14.00 7.11
C GLN A 84 -10.53 -13.38 5.77
N TRP A 85 -11.49 -12.69 5.15
CA TRP A 85 -11.29 -11.96 3.90
C TRP A 85 -10.98 -10.50 4.20
N ILE A 86 -9.86 -10.02 3.70
CA ILE A 86 -9.46 -8.62 3.85
C ILE A 86 -9.81 -7.80 2.62
N LYS A 87 -10.05 -6.51 2.83
CA LYS A 87 -10.24 -5.58 1.73
C LYS A 87 -8.86 -5.32 1.09
N ALA A 88 -8.79 -5.50 -0.22
CA ALA A 88 -7.59 -5.30 -1.00
C ALA A 88 -7.97 -4.61 -2.32
N ARG A 89 -6.95 -4.24 -3.09
CA ARG A 89 -7.14 -3.61 -4.40
C ARG A 89 -6.03 -3.98 -5.35
N TRP A 90 -6.39 -4.06 -6.63
CA TRP A 90 -5.40 -4.05 -7.70
C TRP A 90 -5.07 -2.63 -8.10
N LEU A 91 -3.83 -2.40 -8.48
CA LEU A 91 -3.30 -1.12 -8.91
C LEU A 91 -2.41 -1.36 -10.12
N TYR A 92 -2.51 -0.51 -11.13
CA TYR A 92 -1.67 -0.61 -12.32
C TYR A 92 -0.53 0.41 -12.18
N LEU A 93 0.70 -0.06 -11.99
CA LEU A 93 1.88 0.80 -11.90
C LEU A 93 2.72 0.77 -13.18
N GLY A 94 2.20 0.18 -14.26
CA GLY A 94 2.87 0.17 -15.56
C GLY A 94 4.24 -0.50 -15.55
N GLN A 95 4.37 -1.66 -14.89
CA GLN A 95 5.67 -2.31 -14.65
C GLN A 95 6.40 -2.79 -15.93
N GLY A 96 5.89 -2.49 -17.13
CA GLY A 96 6.64 -2.64 -18.38
C GLY A 96 7.88 -1.73 -18.52
N PHE A 97 8.14 -0.83 -17.56
CA PHE A 97 9.36 0.00 -17.49
C PHE A 97 10.29 -0.33 -16.30
N ILE A 98 9.85 -1.19 -15.37
CA ILE A 98 10.68 -1.66 -14.25
C ILE A 98 10.70 -3.18 -14.37
N ASP A 99 11.81 -3.76 -14.86
CA ASP A 99 11.94 -5.20 -15.15
C ASP A 99 11.49 -6.11 -13.98
N HIS A 100 11.45 -5.58 -12.76
CA HIS A 100 10.97 -6.25 -11.55
C HIS A 100 10.76 -5.24 -10.40
N LEU A 101 9.63 -5.35 -9.69
CA LEU A 101 9.54 -4.75 -8.36
C LEU A 101 10.43 -5.56 -7.39
N GLU A 102 11.40 -4.91 -6.76
CA GLU A 102 12.37 -5.56 -5.87
C GLU A 102 11.71 -6.12 -4.60
N ASP A 103 12.25 -7.23 -4.10
CA ASP A 103 11.90 -7.74 -2.77
C ASP A 103 12.31 -6.69 -1.72
N GLY A 104 11.39 -6.29 -0.84
CA GLY A 104 11.66 -5.28 0.20
C GLY A 104 10.78 -4.03 0.15
N ILE A 105 9.95 -3.87 -0.88
CA ILE A 105 9.00 -2.75 -0.98
C ILE A 105 7.64 -3.04 -0.31
N CYS A 106 7.45 -4.23 0.25
CA CYS A 106 6.25 -4.61 1.00
C CYS A 106 5.97 -3.62 2.14
N GLY A 107 4.72 -3.18 2.26
CA GLY A 107 4.30 -2.18 3.23
C GLY A 107 4.46 -0.73 2.75
N SER A 108 4.99 -0.47 1.55
CA SER A 108 5.06 0.89 0.99
C SER A 108 3.66 1.51 0.92
N ALA A 109 3.52 2.72 1.44
CA ALA A 109 2.27 3.47 1.36
C ALA A 109 1.97 3.85 -0.08
N ILE A 110 0.69 3.78 -0.44
CA ILE A 110 0.17 4.18 -1.75
C ILE A 110 -0.88 5.25 -1.50
N TRP A 111 -0.80 6.38 -2.22
CA TRP A 111 -1.66 7.54 -2.01
C TRP A 111 -2.27 8.10 -3.29
N ASN A 112 -3.30 8.92 -3.15
CA ASN A 112 -3.94 9.68 -4.25
C ASN A 112 -3.27 11.05 -4.45
N GLY A 113 -3.74 11.87 -5.40
CA GLY A 113 -3.17 13.21 -5.66
C GLY A 113 -3.28 14.20 -4.49
N ASP A 114 -4.16 13.93 -3.52
CA ASP A 114 -4.32 14.75 -2.33
C ASP A 114 -3.37 14.36 -1.20
N GLY A 115 -2.62 13.26 -1.31
CA GLY A 115 -1.77 12.74 -0.23
C GLY A 115 -2.50 11.79 0.72
N ASP A 116 -3.72 11.35 0.39
CA ASP A 116 -4.46 10.41 1.21
C ASP A 116 -4.04 8.98 0.90
N VAL A 117 -3.73 8.22 1.94
CA VAL A 117 -3.26 6.84 1.84
C VAL A 117 -4.46 5.92 1.59
N ILE A 118 -4.38 5.19 0.47
CA ILE A 118 -5.45 4.30 0.01
C ILE A 118 -5.14 2.83 0.32
N GLY A 119 -3.89 2.51 0.67
CA GLY A 119 -3.45 1.16 1.00
C GLY A 119 -1.94 1.00 1.03
N PHE A 120 -1.51 -0.25 1.18
CA PHE A 120 -0.10 -0.62 1.32
C PHE A 120 0.26 -1.71 0.32
N PHE A 121 1.39 -1.53 -0.37
CA PHE A 121 1.89 -2.50 -1.34
C PHE A 121 2.10 -3.87 -0.70
N ARG A 122 1.60 -4.94 -1.34
CA ARG A 122 1.79 -6.32 -0.90
C ARG A 122 2.68 -7.11 -1.84
N TYR A 123 2.31 -7.19 -3.11
CA TYR A 123 3.10 -7.91 -4.13
C TYR A 123 2.72 -7.48 -5.55
N ALA A 124 3.59 -7.77 -6.51
CA ALA A 124 3.25 -7.75 -7.93
C ALA A 124 3.45 -9.15 -8.54
N PRO A 125 2.48 -9.66 -9.34
CA PRO A 125 2.66 -10.89 -10.09
C PRO A 125 3.81 -10.78 -11.10
N ARG A 126 4.67 -11.81 -11.14
CA ARG A 126 5.76 -11.92 -12.12
C ARG A 126 5.33 -12.50 -13.48
N SER A 127 4.09 -12.98 -13.58
CA SER A 127 3.53 -13.56 -14.82
C SER A 127 2.00 -13.65 -14.73
N GLY A 128 1.36 -13.95 -15.87
CA GLY A 128 -0.09 -14.18 -15.97
C GLY A 128 -0.90 -12.92 -16.30
N HIS A 129 -2.22 -13.01 -16.15
CA HIS A 129 -3.16 -11.95 -16.56
C HIS A 129 -3.03 -10.63 -15.79
N PHE A 130 -2.38 -10.66 -14.63
CA PHE A 130 -2.14 -9.48 -13.78
C PHE A 130 -0.67 -9.02 -13.82
N LEU A 131 0.08 -9.38 -14.87
CA LEU A 131 1.37 -8.75 -15.15
C LEU A 131 1.18 -7.23 -15.23
N ASP A 132 2.14 -6.47 -14.70
CA ASP A 132 2.14 -5.00 -14.53
C ASP A 132 1.20 -4.43 -13.46
N TRP A 133 0.36 -5.26 -12.88
CA TRP A 133 -0.45 -4.89 -11.73
C TRP A 133 0.30 -5.19 -10.44
N CYS A 134 -0.07 -4.50 -9.36
CA CYS A 134 0.26 -4.89 -8.00
C CYS A 134 -1.00 -5.01 -7.16
N CYS A 135 -0.93 -5.88 -6.16
CA CYS A 135 -1.96 -6.03 -5.16
C CYS A 135 -1.54 -5.25 -3.91
N ALA A 136 -2.48 -4.50 -3.36
CA ALA A 136 -2.31 -3.74 -2.13
C ALA A 136 -3.38 -4.13 -1.11
N VAL A 137 -2.98 -4.15 0.16
CA VAL A 137 -3.93 -4.22 1.28
C VAL A 137 -4.57 -2.85 1.43
N ALA A 138 -5.91 -2.78 1.41
CA ALA A 138 -6.63 -1.51 1.48
C ALA A 138 -6.49 -0.88 2.88
N ALA A 139 -6.46 0.46 2.93
CA ALA A 139 -6.36 1.19 4.20
C ALA A 139 -7.57 0.94 5.12
N ASP A 140 -8.72 0.50 4.60
CA ASP A 140 -9.86 0.05 5.40
C ASP A 140 -9.48 -0.88 6.56
N ASN A 141 -8.51 -1.78 6.35
CA ASN A 141 -8.14 -2.75 7.38
C ASN A 141 -7.55 -2.11 8.65
N VAL A 142 -6.92 -0.93 8.52
CA VAL A 142 -6.42 -0.14 9.65
C VAL A 142 -7.46 0.86 10.15
N ILE A 143 -8.27 1.43 9.25
CA ILE A 143 -9.39 2.33 9.59
C ILE A 143 -10.42 1.60 10.46
N ASP A 144 -10.82 0.39 10.05
CA ASP A 144 -11.82 -0.44 10.75
C ASP A 144 -11.35 -0.84 12.16
N ARG A 145 -10.04 -0.72 12.45
CA ARG A 145 -9.41 -0.95 13.76
C ARG A 145 -9.11 0.33 14.55
N GLY A 146 -9.51 1.49 14.04
CA GLY A 146 -9.40 2.79 14.72
C GLY A 146 -8.03 3.47 14.60
N PHE A 147 -7.15 3.01 13.72
CA PHE A 147 -5.86 3.65 13.49
C PHE A 147 -5.97 4.87 12.58
N LYS A 148 -5.07 5.83 12.79
CA LYS A 148 -4.94 7.06 12.01
C LYS A 148 -3.47 7.31 11.71
N ILE A 149 -3.22 8.12 10.69
CA ILE A 149 -1.89 8.63 10.39
C ILE A 149 -1.44 9.55 11.53
N ALA A 150 -0.16 9.47 11.89
CA ALA A 150 0.43 10.33 12.91
C ALA A 150 0.66 11.74 12.34
N GLU A 151 0.30 12.76 13.13
CA GLU A 151 0.45 14.18 12.79
C GLU A 151 1.87 14.71 13.05
#